data_AF-A0A6V7VFY9-F1
#
_entry.id   AF-A0A6V7VFY9-F1
#
_cell.length_a   1.000
_cell.length_b   1.000
_cell.length_c   1.000
_cell.angle_alpha   90.00
_cell.angle_beta   90.00
_cell.angle_gamma   90.00
#
_symmetry.space_group_name_H-M   'P 1'
#
loop_
_entity.id
_entity.type
_entity.pdbx_description
1 polymer ?
#
loop_
_entity_poly.entity_id
_entity_poly.type
_entity_poly.pdbx_seq_one_letter_code
_entity_poly.pdbx_strand_id
1 'polypeptide(L)'
;MFGPPSMNLTSICWNKNDIRITHGFVTLKPNSYPPEIAILSTANEGLNMIELGTLQNHAVTLNISYMQVHPSLDNDVLPLGATRRFKRSGQLLEMTVARLFPGNRVSQFKKMFKKVRNYPF
;
A
#
# COMPACT_ATOMS: atom_id res chain seq x y z
N MET A 1 -9.63 26.66 3.66
CA MET A 1 -10.57 25.55 3.90
C MET A 1 -10.14 24.37 3.02
N PHE A 2 -9.70 23.29 3.69
CA PHE A 2 -9.32 21.93 3.24
C PHE A 2 -8.26 21.76 2.14
N GLY A 3 -7.05 21.40 2.61
CA GLY A 3 -5.98 20.87 1.77
C GLY A 3 -6.43 19.65 0.94
N PRO A 4 -5.63 19.30 -0.10
CA PRO A 4 -5.98 18.30 -1.10
C PRO A 4 -6.54 17.00 -0.47
N PRO A 5 -7.51 16.32 -1.11
CA PRO A 5 -8.25 15.19 -0.55
C PRO A 5 -7.29 14.01 -0.31
N SER A 6 -6.69 14.01 0.87
CA SER A 6 -5.65 13.06 1.25
C SER A 6 -5.91 12.52 2.64
N MET A 7 -5.66 11.23 2.81
CA MET A 7 -5.72 10.55 4.10
C MET A 7 -4.32 10.13 4.51
N ASN A 8 -3.94 10.42 5.75
CA ASN A 8 -2.69 9.91 6.31
C ASN A 8 -2.77 8.39 6.45
N LEU A 9 -1.73 7.70 6.01
CA LEU A 9 -1.57 6.26 6.13
C LEU A 9 -0.35 5.97 6.99
N THR A 10 -0.54 5.13 8.00
CA THR A 10 0.57 4.53 8.75
C THR A 10 0.31 3.04 8.85
N SER A 11 1.32 2.25 8.48
CA SER A 11 1.31 0.80 8.59
C SER A 11 2.50 0.37 9.43
N ILE A 12 2.24 -0.44 10.45
CA ILE A 12 3.26 -1.02 11.31
C ILE A 12 3.08 -2.53 11.26
N CYS A 13 4.15 -3.25 10.96
CA CYS A 13 4.18 -4.70 11.09
C CYS A 13 5.47 -5.13 11.78
N TRP A 14 5.41 -6.25 12.49
CA TRP A 14 6.54 -6.76 13.22
C TRP A 14 6.57 -8.29 13.20
N ASN A 15 7.77 -8.84 13.28
CA ASN A 15 8.02 -10.25 13.51
C ASN A 15 9.20 -10.39 14.47
N LYS A 16 8.94 -10.80 15.71
CA LYS A 16 9.92 -10.79 16.81
C LYS A 16 10.55 -9.40 16.95
N ASN A 17 11.83 -9.27 16.62
CA ASN A 17 12.60 -8.03 16.74
C ASN A 17 12.65 -7.21 15.44
N ASP A 18 12.13 -7.74 14.33
CA ASP A 18 12.04 -7.00 13.07
C ASP A 18 10.75 -6.16 13.07
N ILE A 19 10.87 -4.83 12.99
CA ILE A 19 9.76 -3.88 12.97
C ILE A 19 9.86 -3.03 11.71
N ARG A 20 8.83 -3.12 10.86
CA ARG A 20 8.70 -2.30 9.65
C ARG A 20 7.59 -1.29 9.83
N ILE A 21 7.90 -0.05 9.51
CA ILE A 21 7.02 1.09 9.63
C ILE A 21 6.97 1.76 8.27
N THR A 22 5.76 2.02 7.78
CA THR A 22 5.51 2.76 6.56
C THR A 22 4.60 3.94 6.87
N HIS A 23 5.02 5.14 6.49
CA HIS A 23 4.22 6.36 6.55
C HIS A 23 3.91 6.85 5.15
N GLY A 24 2.78 7.54 4.99
CA GLY A 24 2.41 8.05 3.68
C GLY A 24 1.05 8.70 3.63
N PHE A 25 0.57 8.89 2.41
CA PHE A 25 -0.70 9.52 2.09
C PHE A 25 -1.43 8.72 1.02
N VAL A 26 -2.74 8.58 1.19
CA VAL A 26 -3.66 8.13 0.14
C VAL A 26 -4.29 9.37 -0.47
N THR A 27 -4.20 9.56 -1.78
CA THR A 27 -4.80 10.70 -2.49
C THR A 27 -5.80 10.23 -3.54
N LEU A 28 -6.78 11.08 -3.83
CA LEU A 28 -7.74 10.88 -4.92
C LEU A 28 -7.47 11.88 -6.03
N LYS A 29 -7.50 11.42 -7.29
CA LYS A 29 -7.48 12.33 -8.43
C LYS A 29 -8.88 12.97 -8.59
N PRO A 30 -8.98 14.31 -8.63
CA PRO A 30 -10.26 14.96 -8.88
C PRO A 30 -10.82 14.57 -10.26
N ASN A 31 -12.14 14.45 -10.35
CA ASN A 31 -12.88 14.28 -11.61
C ASN A 31 -12.46 13.06 -12.46
N SER A 32 -12.12 11.92 -11.83
CA SER A 32 -11.84 10.68 -12.57
C SER A 32 -12.94 9.63 -12.38
N TYR A 33 -13.20 8.84 -13.43
CA TYR A 33 -14.12 7.71 -13.40
C TYR A 33 -13.54 6.51 -14.18
N PRO A 34 -13.27 5.35 -13.53
CA PRO A 34 -13.42 5.11 -12.09
C PRO A 34 -12.49 5.99 -11.25
N PRO A 35 -12.76 6.18 -9.94
CA PRO A 35 -11.91 6.99 -9.08
C PRO A 35 -10.47 6.47 -9.07
N GLU A 36 -9.53 7.33 -9.43
CA GLU A 36 -8.09 7.07 -9.46
C GLU A 36 -7.49 7.42 -8.09
N ILE A 37 -6.68 6.52 -7.56
CA ILE A 37 -6.07 6.59 -6.23
C ILE A 37 -4.56 6.51 -6.40
N ALA A 38 -3.83 7.31 -5.62
CA ALA A 38 -2.41 7.12 -5.40
C ALA A 38 -2.10 6.88 -3.93
N ILE A 39 -1.13 6.01 -3.64
CA ILE A 39 -0.49 5.91 -2.33
C ILE A 39 0.97 6.30 -2.48
N LEU A 40 1.37 7.36 -1.79
CA LEU A 40 2.75 7.79 -1.68
C LEU A 40 3.25 7.38 -0.30
N SER A 41 4.34 6.62 -0.23
CA SER A 41 4.79 6.08 1.05
C SER A 41 6.30 5.95 1.17
N THR A 42 6.78 6.06 2.40
CA THR A 42 8.17 5.88 2.83
C THR A 42 8.21 4.89 3.98
N ALA A 43 9.14 3.92 3.90
CA ALA A 43 9.36 2.92 4.93
C ALA A 43 10.70 3.10 5.63
N ASN A 44 10.77 2.71 6.90
CA ASN A 44 11.96 2.79 7.75
C ASN A 44 13.13 1.90 7.30
N GLU A 45 12.92 1.06 6.28
CA GLU A 45 13.97 0.29 5.61
C GLU A 45 14.69 1.08 4.50
N GLY A 46 14.32 2.34 4.27
CA GLY A 46 14.91 3.15 3.20
C GLY A 46 14.24 2.90 1.83
N LEU A 47 12.95 2.56 1.84
CA LEU A 47 12.15 2.30 0.65
C LEU A 47 11.10 3.40 0.48
N ASN A 48 11.08 4.04 -0.69
CA ASN A 48 10.05 4.99 -1.11
C ASN A 48 9.25 4.38 -2.26
N MET A 49 7.92 4.47 -2.21
CA MET A 49 7.04 3.89 -3.21
C MET A 49 5.92 4.86 -3.59
N ILE A 50 5.59 4.87 -4.87
CA ILE A 50 4.34 5.42 -5.40
C ILE A 50 3.57 4.27 -6.03
N GLU A 51 2.36 4.07 -5.53
CA GLU A 51 1.43 3.07 -6.05
C GLU A 51 0.21 3.76 -6.63
N LEU A 52 -0.12 3.46 -7.89
CA LEU A 52 -1.25 4.05 -8.60
C LEU A 52 -2.30 2.99 -8.90
N GLY A 53 -3.57 3.38 -8.91
CA GLY A 53 -4.65 2.43 -9.11
C GLY A 53 -6.02 3.06 -9.20
N THR A 54 -7.04 2.20 -9.20
CA THR A 54 -8.44 2.63 -9.28
C THR A 54 -9.29 1.93 -8.23
N LEU A 55 -10.38 2.60 -7.84
CA LEU A 55 -11.45 2.05 -7.03
C LEU A 55 -12.56 1.51 -7.93
N GLN A 56 -12.79 0.20 -7.89
CA GLN A 56 -13.88 -0.46 -8.62
C GLN A 56 -14.49 -1.55 -7.73
N ASN A 57 -15.83 -1.69 -7.75
CA ASN A 57 -16.53 -2.75 -7.01
C ASN A 57 -16.13 -2.82 -5.51
N HIS A 58 -16.03 -1.66 -4.86
CA HIS A 58 -15.57 -1.50 -3.46
C HIS A 58 -14.19 -2.13 -3.17
N ALA A 59 -13.36 -2.26 -4.20
CA ALA A 59 -11.98 -2.70 -4.10
C ALA A 59 -11.04 -1.68 -4.75
N VAL A 60 -10.00 -1.30 -4.02
CA VAL A 60 -8.90 -0.50 -4.52
C VAL A 60 -7.82 -1.45 -4.99
N THR A 61 -7.42 -1.38 -6.26
CA THR A 61 -6.30 -2.17 -6.80
C THR A 61 -5.22 -1.21 -7.24
N LEU A 62 -4.03 -1.35 -6.65
CA LEU A 62 -2.87 -0.47 -6.84
C LEU A 62 -1.70 -1.28 -7.38
N ASN A 63 -0.93 -0.70 -8.29
CA ASN A 63 0.34 -1.24 -8.76
C ASN A 63 1.47 -0.31 -8.35
N ILE A 64 2.64 -0.85 -8.01
CA ILE A 64 3.85 -0.04 -7.85
C ILE A 64 4.17 0.58 -9.21
N SER A 65 4.11 1.91 -9.29
CA SER A 65 4.47 2.68 -10.48
C SER A 65 5.85 3.30 -10.36
N TYR A 66 6.30 3.59 -9.14
CA TYR A 66 7.64 4.08 -8.86
C TYR A 66 8.16 3.50 -7.54
N MET A 67 9.45 3.19 -7.51
CA MET A 67 10.14 2.69 -6.34
C MET A 67 11.56 3.25 -6.31
N GLN A 68 11.95 3.85 -5.19
CA GLN A 68 13.31 4.29 -4.92
C GLN A 68 13.79 3.61 -3.64
N VAL A 69 15.02 3.10 -3.68
CA VAL A 69 15.60 2.29 -2.60
C VAL A 69 16.91 2.89 -2.13
N HIS A 70 17.17 2.81 -0.83
CA HIS A 70 18.47 3.15 -0.27
C HIS A 70 19.54 2.17 -0.80
N PRO A 71 20.75 2.63 -1.17
CA PRO A 71 21.76 1.77 -1.82
C PRO A 71 22.21 0.56 -0.99
N SER A 72 22.05 0.60 0.34
CA SER A 72 22.42 -0.50 1.23
C SER A 72 21.35 -1.58 1.36
N LEU A 73 20.19 -1.42 0.69
CA LEU A 73 19.11 -2.38 0.76
C LEU A 73 19.43 -3.57 -0.14
N ASP A 74 19.15 -4.78 0.35
CA ASP A 74 19.37 -6.01 -0.40
C ASP A 74 18.46 -6.05 -1.64
N ASN A 75 19.06 -6.16 -2.83
CA ASN A 75 18.30 -6.18 -4.08
C ASN A 75 17.54 -7.50 -4.29
N ASP A 76 17.93 -8.59 -3.63
CA ASP A 76 17.28 -9.89 -3.78
C ASP A 76 15.90 -9.96 -3.11
N VAL A 77 15.62 -9.01 -2.22
CA VAL A 77 14.31 -8.85 -1.55
C VAL A 77 13.41 -7.81 -2.22
N LEU A 78 13.88 -7.15 -3.28
CA LEU A 78 13.10 -6.16 -4.02
C LEU A 78 12.24 -6.81 -5.11
N PRO A 79 10.94 -6.51 -5.16
CA PRO A 79 10.10 -7.01 -6.23
C PRO A 79 10.34 -6.23 -7.53
N LEU A 80 10.32 -6.93 -8.67
CA LEU A 80 10.26 -6.34 -10.01
C LEU A 80 8.92 -5.62 -10.25
N GLY A 81 7.88 -6.05 -9.56
CA GLY A 81 6.57 -5.43 -9.57
C GLY A 81 5.71 -5.97 -8.44
N ALA A 82 4.76 -5.16 -7.98
CA ALA A 82 3.78 -5.64 -7.00
C ALA A 82 2.42 -4.99 -7.23
N THR A 83 1.39 -5.75 -6.91
CA THR A 83 0.01 -5.29 -6.84
C THR A 83 -0.46 -5.39 -5.40
N ARG A 84 -1.06 -4.31 -4.90
CA ARG A 84 -1.73 -4.28 -3.61
C ARG A 84 -3.20 -3.98 -3.80
N ARG A 85 -4.04 -4.86 -3.28
CA ARG A 85 -5.49 -4.72 -3.34
C ARG A 85 -6.07 -4.61 -1.94
N PHE A 86 -6.89 -3.59 -1.73
CA PHE A 86 -7.72 -3.44 -0.54
C PHE A 86 -9.18 -3.68 -0.91
N LYS A 87 -9.91 -4.45 -0.11
CA LYS A 87 -11.33 -4.68 -0.31
C LYS A 87 -12.03 -4.73 1.05
N ARG A 88 -13.22 -4.14 1.14
CA ARG A 88 -14.10 -4.37 2.28
C ARG A 88 -14.74 -5.74 2.17
N SER A 89 -14.51 -6.59 3.17
CA SER A 89 -15.11 -7.93 3.28
C SER A 89 -15.93 -7.99 4.56
N GLY A 90 -17.23 -7.67 4.44
CA GLY A 90 -18.11 -7.48 5.60
C GLY A 90 -17.63 -6.35 6.51
N GLN A 91 -17.26 -6.70 7.74
CA GLN A 91 -16.71 -5.78 8.75
C GLN A 91 -15.18 -5.70 8.75
N LEU A 92 -14.51 -6.51 7.92
CA LEU A 92 -13.06 -6.57 7.83
C LEU A 92 -12.55 -5.78 6.62
N LEU A 93 -11.36 -5.20 6.76
CA LEU A 93 -10.57 -4.74 5.63
C LEU A 93 -9.65 -5.87 5.19
N GLU A 94 -9.84 -6.39 3.98
CA GLU A 94 -8.93 -7.34 3.35
C GLU A 94 -7.85 -6.57 2.60
N MET A 95 -6.59 -6.97 2.80
CA MET A 95 -5.45 -6.57 1.98
C MET A 95 -4.84 -7.81 1.35
N THR A 96 -4.69 -7.81 0.03
CA THR A 96 -3.94 -8.81 -0.71
C THR A 96 -2.75 -8.13 -1.39
N VAL A 97 -1.57 -8.71 -1.25
CA VAL A 97 -0.35 -8.23 -1.92
C VAL A 97 0.21 -9.38 -2.74
N ALA A 98 0.48 -9.10 -4.02
CA ALA A 98 1.19 -10.00 -4.91
C ALA A 98 2.49 -9.31 -5.36
N ARG A 99 3.61 -10.03 -5.32
CA ARG A 99 4.94 -9.53 -5.67
C ARG A 99 5.58 -10.48 -6.67
N LEU A 100 6.16 -9.92 -7.72
CA LEU A 100 7.00 -10.62 -8.68
C LEU A 100 8.47 -10.36 -8.33
N PHE A 101 9.26 -11.41 -8.24
CA PHE A 101 10.71 -11.35 -8.04
C PHE A 101 11.45 -11.83 -9.29
N PRO A 102 12.78 -11.60 -9.38
CA PRO A 102 13.61 -12.22 -10.40
C PRO A 102 13.40 -13.74 -10.49
N GLY A 103 13.59 -14.29 -11.69
CA GLY A 103 13.37 -15.73 -11.94
C GLY A 103 11.90 -16.16 -11.92
N ASN A 104 10.96 -15.24 -12.17
CA ASN A 104 9.51 -15.48 -12.20
C ASN A 104 8.92 -16.03 -10.89
N ARG A 105 9.64 -15.86 -9.77
CA ARG A 105 9.11 -16.24 -8.46
C ARG A 105 8.03 -15.25 -8.04
N VAL A 106 6.82 -15.75 -7.82
CA VAL A 106 5.68 -14.97 -7.33
C VAL A 106 5.47 -15.26 -5.84
N SER A 107 5.32 -14.21 -5.05
CA SER A 107 4.88 -14.30 -3.65
C SER A 107 3.56 -13.58 -3.49
N GLN A 108 2.58 -14.23 -2.86
CA GLN A 108 1.29 -13.63 -2.56
C GLN A 108 0.91 -13.89 -1.11
N PHE A 109 0.38 -12.86 -0.45
CA PHE A 109 -0.20 -13.02 0.87
C PHE A 109 -1.46 -12.19 1.04
N LYS A 110 -2.28 -12.60 2.00
CA LYS A 110 -3.51 -11.93 2.40
C LYS A 110 -3.46 -11.59 3.89
N LYS A 111 -3.95 -10.40 4.24
CA LYS A 111 -4.18 -9.97 5.62
C LYS A 111 -5.60 -9.44 5.78
N MET A 112 -6.21 -9.73 6.92
CA MET A 112 -7.54 -9.25 7.30
C MET A 112 -7.40 -8.36 8.53
N PHE A 113 -7.92 -7.14 8.46
CA PHE A 113 -7.87 -6.18 9.57
C PHE A 113 -9.26 -5.98 10.13
N LYS A 114 -9.40 -6.13 11.45
CA LYS A 114 -10.59 -5.76 12.20
C LYS A 114 -10.51 -4.30 12.61
N LYS A 115 -11.59 -3.55 12.42
CA LYS A 115 -11.68 -2.18 12.94
C LYS A 115 -11.66 -2.20 14.46
N VAL A 116 -10.75 -1.45 15.08
CA VAL A 116 -10.58 -1.40 16.55
C VAL A 116 -11.07 -0.09 17.17
N ARG A 117 -11.16 0.99 16.39
CA ARG A 117 -11.55 2.31 16.88
C ARG A 117 -12.25 3.12 15.77
N ASN A 118 -13.18 3.97 16.17
CA ASN A 118 -13.69 5.07 15.35
C ASN A 118 -12.97 6.34 15.77
N TYR A 119 -12.45 7.11 14.83
CA TYR A 119 -11.97 8.46 15.12
C TYR A 119 -13.13 9.44 14.94
N PRO A 120 -13.34 10.37 15.88
CA PRO A 120 -14.32 11.44 15.70
C PRO A 120 -13.92 12.32 14.52
N PHE A 121 -14.93 12.85 13.82
CA PHE A 121 -14.77 13.81 12.72
C PHE A 121 -14.55 15.21 13.27
#